data_AF-A0A522Z5G2-F1
#
_entry.id   AF-A0A522Z5G2-F1
#
_cell.length_a   1.000
_cell.length_b   1.000
_cell.length_c   1.000
_cell.angle_alpha   90.00
_cell.angle_beta   90.00
_cell.angle_gamma   90.00
#
_symmetry.space_group_name_H-M   'P 1'
#
loop_
_entity.id
_entity.type
_entity.pdbx_description
1 polymer ?
#
loop_
_entity_poly.entity_id
_entity_poly.type
_entity_poly.pdbx_seq_one_letter_code
_entity_poly.pdbx_strand_id
1 'polypeptide(L)'
;MPKTAIGARYDKFGDIDVLTEKGFSKIKHIYRHKVKKKGYRILTRKGFVECTEDHSLVVNGKEVRPSDLKIGDEINLVPFKAESKVVMSSDLGWLFGIFIAEGTSGAYHYEKGVKYSWRIVNQDKKILQRAQEIIQNHLGLETAIIDIRKSSATYGLVPKGNGKLLVDYFRFLCYRGDEKTVPRAILNADIVAKKAFVDGMLDGDGNTDKNGLTALDQIHKSVLAGIIAILEQFGIEYSLQIRNDKRNVCRVRLIRDRTDSRIKQSNVIKKIEVFAINGYVYDLETKNHHFCGGLGNILLHNTDSLFIKNTTQEQIHKVIDDTKLEQGVDLEVDKEYRYVVLSNRKKNYLGVTKEGKVDVKGLTGKKSHTPPFIRNLFYELLDVLSKVQTAADFENAKKQISEKITACAIKVKEKKIPISELAFNVMISKSISEYDKTIPQHIRAAKLLEQTREIKRGDIISYVKTINKPGVKPVEMARPDEIDSAKYMEFMESTLDQITSSMDLDFDTMVGKPKQTGLDQFFWS
;
A
#
# COMPACT_ATOMS: atom_id res chain seq x y z
N MET A 1 -6.73 -3.86 9.26
CA MET A 1 -6.72 -5.14 8.51
C MET A 1 -5.92 -6.17 9.27
N PRO A 2 -6.27 -7.46 9.21
CA PRO A 2 -5.51 -8.51 9.88
C PRO A 2 -4.06 -8.52 9.35
N LYS A 3 -3.08 -8.55 10.25
CA LYS A 3 -1.63 -8.63 9.94
C LYS A 3 -1.25 -9.92 9.19
N THR A 4 -2.20 -10.83 8.96
CA THR A 4 -2.03 -12.19 8.41
C THR A 4 -2.37 -12.34 6.93
N ALA A 5 -2.78 -11.29 6.21
CA ALA A 5 -2.82 -11.38 4.76
C ALA A 5 -1.36 -11.51 4.28
N ILE A 6 -0.96 -12.64 3.68
CA ILE A 6 0.40 -12.84 3.11
C ILE A 6 0.34 -12.80 1.58
N GLY A 7 -0.80 -13.21 0.98
CA GLY A 7 -1.06 -13.18 -0.46
C GLY A 7 -1.38 -11.80 -1.03
N ALA A 8 -1.37 -11.70 -2.37
CA ALA A 8 -1.74 -10.49 -3.11
C ALA A 8 -3.27 -10.25 -3.16
N ARG A 9 -4.05 -11.31 -2.94
CA ARG A 9 -5.51 -11.35 -2.87
C ARG A 9 -5.90 -12.10 -1.60
N TYR A 10 -6.90 -11.60 -0.89
CA TYR A 10 -7.39 -12.19 0.35
C TYR A 10 -8.91 -12.32 0.33
N ASP A 11 -9.37 -13.56 0.51
CA ASP A 11 -10.78 -13.95 0.36
C ASP A 11 -11.36 -14.53 1.67
N LYS A 12 -10.57 -14.57 2.75
CA LYS A 12 -10.95 -15.13 4.07
C LYS A 12 -11.29 -14.04 5.09
N PHE A 13 -12.02 -13.01 4.68
CA PHE A 13 -12.59 -12.03 5.59
C PHE A 13 -14.06 -12.40 5.88
N GLY A 14 -14.59 -12.02 7.05
CA GLY A 14 -16.01 -12.25 7.37
C GLY A 14 -16.94 -11.46 6.43
N ASP A 15 -18.25 -11.46 6.70
CA ASP A 15 -19.19 -10.58 5.99
C ASP A 15 -18.89 -9.10 6.35
N ILE A 16 -18.13 -8.44 5.48
CA ILE A 16 -17.76 -7.04 5.60
C ILE A 16 -18.25 -6.31 4.35
N ASP A 17 -19.00 -5.24 4.59
CA ASP A 17 -19.43 -4.32 3.56
C ASP A 17 -18.61 -3.03 3.61
N VAL A 18 -18.53 -2.35 2.48
CA VAL A 18 -17.93 -1.01 2.33
C VAL A 18 -18.96 -0.05 1.79
N LEU A 19 -18.88 1.21 2.23
CA LEU A 19 -19.78 2.26 1.74
C LEU A 19 -19.47 2.59 0.28
N THR A 20 -20.52 2.73 -0.52
CA THR A 20 -20.51 3.19 -1.92
C THR A 20 -21.57 4.26 -2.09
N GLU A 21 -21.61 4.89 -3.26
CA GLU A 21 -22.66 5.83 -3.66
C GLU A 21 -24.07 5.22 -3.64
N LYS A 22 -24.19 3.89 -3.73
CA LYS A 22 -25.47 3.14 -3.66
C LYS A 22 -25.75 2.54 -2.28
N GLY A 23 -24.96 2.89 -1.25
CA GLY A 23 -25.04 2.31 0.09
C GLY A 23 -23.95 1.27 0.36
N PHE A 24 -24.15 0.44 1.39
CA PHE A 24 -23.19 -0.60 1.74
C PHE A 24 -23.18 -1.73 0.69
N SER A 25 -22.00 -2.04 0.17
CA SER A 25 -21.78 -3.11 -0.79
C SER A 25 -20.79 -4.13 -0.23
N LYS A 26 -21.08 -5.42 -0.44
CA LYS A 26 -20.20 -6.51 -0.03
C LYS A 26 -18.84 -6.41 -0.70
N ILE A 27 -17.79 -6.50 0.11
CA ILE A 27 -16.42 -6.65 -0.41
C ILE A 27 -16.31 -8.07 -0.94
N LYS A 28 -15.88 -8.23 -2.19
CA LYS A 28 -15.59 -9.53 -2.82
C LYS A 28 -14.16 -9.96 -2.55
N HIS A 29 -13.22 -9.05 -2.75
CA HIS A 29 -11.78 -9.30 -2.63
C HIS A 29 -11.07 -8.11 -1.98
N ILE A 30 -10.05 -8.41 -1.19
CA ILE A 30 -9.10 -7.41 -0.68
C ILE A 30 -7.76 -7.67 -1.35
N TYR A 31 -7.21 -6.63 -1.99
CA TYR A 31 -5.92 -6.69 -2.64
C TYR A 31 -4.84 -6.02 -1.78
N ARG A 32 -3.63 -6.58 -1.87
CA ARG A 32 -2.45 -5.99 -1.25
C ARG A 32 -1.25 -6.11 -2.17
N HIS A 33 -0.67 -4.98 -2.55
CA HIS A 33 0.43 -4.92 -3.49
C HIS A 33 1.63 -4.20 -2.89
N LYS A 34 2.83 -4.78 -3.00
CA LYS A 34 4.07 -4.08 -2.68
C LYS A 34 4.51 -3.26 -3.89
N VAL A 35 4.59 -1.95 -3.74
CA VAL A 35 4.88 -1.02 -4.84
C VAL A 35 6.01 -0.06 -4.50
N LYS A 36 6.70 0.40 -5.54
CA LYS A 36 7.64 1.53 -5.49
C LYS A 36 7.28 2.50 -6.60
N LYS A 37 6.41 3.48 -6.31
CA LYS A 37 5.80 4.35 -7.32
C LYS A 37 5.34 5.69 -6.76
N LYS A 38 4.80 6.60 -7.58
CA LYS A 38 4.30 7.89 -7.10
C LYS A 38 2.96 7.72 -6.39
N GLY A 39 2.79 8.47 -5.31
CA GLY A 39 1.55 8.63 -4.56
C GLY A 39 1.07 10.07 -4.59
N TYR A 40 -0.24 10.25 -4.48
CA TYR A 40 -0.90 11.54 -4.48
C TYR A 40 -1.71 11.70 -3.19
N ARG A 41 -1.51 12.84 -2.52
CA ARG A 41 -2.33 13.32 -1.41
C ARG A 41 -3.28 14.37 -1.95
N ILE A 42 -4.57 14.06 -1.95
CA ILE A 42 -5.60 14.97 -2.43
C ILE A 42 -6.39 15.44 -1.22
N LEU A 43 -6.51 16.76 -1.07
CA LEU A 43 -7.18 17.41 0.05
C LEU A 43 -8.22 18.40 -0.47
N THR A 44 -9.45 18.25 0.01
CA THR A 44 -10.55 19.20 -0.17
C THR A 44 -10.89 19.84 1.18
N ARG A 45 -12.02 20.56 1.29
CA ARG A 45 -12.46 21.06 2.59
C ARG A 45 -12.86 19.92 3.53
N LYS A 46 -13.63 18.94 3.06
CA LYS A 46 -14.16 17.83 3.88
C LYS A 46 -13.54 16.47 3.57
N GLY A 47 -12.75 16.35 2.51
CA GLY A 47 -12.14 15.10 2.04
C GLY A 47 -10.61 15.10 2.11
N PHE A 48 -10.03 13.94 2.42
CA PHE A 48 -8.59 13.70 2.30
C PHE A 48 -8.31 12.25 1.90
N VAL A 49 -7.52 12.03 0.86
CA VAL A 49 -7.12 10.68 0.43
C VAL A 49 -5.64 10.62 0.03
N GLU A 50 -5.04 9.45 0.29
CA GLU A 50 -3.73 9.05 -0.23
C GLU A 50 -3.94 7.87 -1.18
N CYS A 51 -3.57 8.04 -2.45
CA CYS A 51 -3.74 7.02 -3.48
C CYS A 51 -2.47 6.91 -4.34
N THR A 52 -2.33 5.79 -5.05
CA THR A 52 -1.25 5.61 -6.04
C THR A 52 -1.55 6.34 -7.33
N GLU A 53 -0.53 6.64 -8.13
CA GLU A 53 -0.70 7.31 -9.44
C GLU A 53 -1.68 6.63 -10.41
N ASP A 54 -1.93 5.32 -10.25
CA ASP A 54 -2.83 4.54 -11.12
C ASP A 54 -4.21 4.25 -10.51
N HIS A 55 -4.54 4.78 -9.32
CA HIS A 55 -5.80 4.45 -8.65
C HIS A 55 -6.83 5.56 -8.89
N SER A 56 -7.79 5.30 -9.77
CA SER A 56 -8.79 6.29 -10.22
C SER A 56 -9.67 6.77 -9.06
N LEU A 57 -9.91 8.08 -9.04
CA LEU A 57 -10.99 8.69 -8.26
C LEU A 57 -12.21 8.86 -9.17
N VAL A 58 -13.39 9.06 -8.56
CA VAL A 58 -14.59 9.42 -9.30
C VAL A 58 -14.84 10.93 -9.19
N VAL A 59 -14.92 11.60 -10.34
CA VAL A 59 -15.20 13.03 -10.49
C VAL A 59 -16.39 13.19 -11.44
N ASN A 60 -17.52 13.72 -10.95
CA ASN A 60 -18.73 13.89 -11.76
C ASN A 60 -19.18 12.60 -12.47
N GLY A 61 -19.00 11.46 -11.82
CA GLY A 61 -19.33 10.14 -12.37
C GLY A 61 -18.32 9.60 -13.40
N LYS A 62 -17.22 10.32 -13.65
CA LYS A 62 -16.12 9.87 -14.52
C LYS A 62 -14.92 9.44 -13.69
N GLU A 63 -14.21 8.44 -14.18
CA GLU A 63 -12.93 8.03 -13.61
C GLU A 63 -11.84 9.03 -13.99
N VAL A 64 -11.07 9.48 -13.01
CA VAL A 64 -9.96 10.40 -13.23
C VAL A 64 -8.76 9.94 -12.44
N ARG A 65 -7.61 9.82 -13.11
CA ARG A 65 -6.37 9.45 -12.45
C ARG A 65 -5.87 10.62 -11.58
N PRO A 66 -5.24 10.34 -10.43
CA PRO A 66 -4.70 11.38 -9.57
C PRO A 66 -3.69 12.32 -10.25
N SER A 67 -3.00 11.85 -11.29
CA SER A 67 -2.06 12.65 -12.09
C SER A 67 -2.72 13.75 -12.93
N ASP A 68 -4.00 13.57 -13.26
CA ASP A 68 -4.73 14.45 -14.18
C ASP A 68 -5.56 15.49 -13.43
N LEU A 69 -5.71 15.31 -12.12
CA LEU A 69 -6.40 16.24 -11.22
C LEU A 69 -5.59 17.52 -10.98
N LYS A 70 -6.31 18.63 -10.86
CA LYS A 70 -5.80 19.96 -10.59
C LYS A 70 -6.51 20.58 -9.39
N ILE A 71 -5.86 21.58 -8.79
CA ILE A 71 -6.51 22.42 -7.78
C ILE A 71 -7.68 23.14 -8.44
N GLY A 72 -8.86 23.09 -7.80
CA GLY A 72 -10.12 23.60 -8.34
C GLY A 72 -11.05 22.50 -8.85
N ASP A 73 -10.55 21.32 -9.19
CA ASP A 73 -11.41 20.21 -9.58
C ASP A 73 -12.26 19.72 -8.41
N GLU A 74 -13.42 19.13 -8.71
CA GLU A 74 -14.32 18.55 -7.73
C GLU A 74 -14.14 17.03 -7.65
N ILE A 75 -14.21 16.44 -6.45
CA ILE A 75 -14.22 14.98 -6.27
C ILE A 75 -15.50 14.52 -5.58
N ASN A 76 -15.91 13.28 -5.78
CA ASN A 76 -17.16 12.80 -5.18
C ASN A 76 -16.95 12.45 -3.69
N LEU A 77 -17.72 13.08 -2.80
CA LEU A 77 -17.83 12.73 -1.38
C LEU A 77 -19.19 12.08 -1.13
N VAL A 78 -19.20 10.86 -0.59
CA VAL A 78 -20.45 10.13 -0.32
C VAL A 78 -20.98 10.49 1.07
N PRO A 79 -22.16 11.14 1.17
CA PRO A 79 -22.75 11.43 2.47
C PRO A 79 -23.15 10.13 3.17
N PHE A 80 -22.87 10.04 4.47
CA PHE A 80 -23.26 8.90 5.28
C PHE A 80 -23.76 9.36 6.65
N LYS A 81 -24.89 8.80 7.06
CA LYS A 81 -25.45 8.98 8.41
C LYS A 81 -25.58 7.61 9.05
N ALA A 82 -24.82 7.38 10.12
CA ALA A 82 -24.95 6.17 10.91
C ALA A 82 -26.21 6.23 11.78
N GLU A 83 -26.98 5.14 11.83
CA GLU A 83 -28.06 5.01 12.81
C GLU A 83 -27.49 4.85 14.23
N SER A 84 -28.13 5.49 15.20
CA SER A 84 -27.71 5.46 16.61
C SER A 84 -28.67 4.55 17.37
N LYS A 85 -28.19 3.34 17.70
CA LYS A 85 -29.05 2.26 18.24
C LYS A 85 -28.68 1.85 19.66
N VAL A 86 -27.54 2.32 20.17
CA VAL A 86 -27.01 1.90 21.47
C VAL A 86 -27.08 3.08 22.43
N VAL A 87 -27.81 2.93 23.53
CA VAL A 87 -27.77 3.93 24.62
C VAL A 87 -26.46 3.73 25.39
N MET A 88 -25.70 4.81 25.59
CA MET A 88 -24.45 4.80 26.33
C MET A 88 -24.40 5.98 27.30
N SER A 89 -23.77 5.78 28.46
CA SER A 89 -23.49 6.89 29.39
C SER A 89 -22.62 7.96 28.72
N SER A 90 -23.05 9.22 28.84
CA SER A 90 -22.25 10.38 28.40
C SER A 90 -20.90 10.45 29.10
N ASP A 91 -20.80 9.98 30.35
CA ASP A 91 -19.54 9.94 31.08
C ASP A 91 -18.53 9.00 30.41
N LEU A 92 -18.97 7.80 30.06
CA LEU A 92 -18.14 6.85 29.31
C LEU A 92 -17.79 7.41 27.93
N GLY A 93 -18.75 8.07 27.27
CA GLY A 93 -18.51 8.80 26.03
C GLY A 93 -17.34 9.78 26.16
N TRP A 94 -17.42 10.69 27.13
CA TRP A 94 -16.38 11.66 27.42
C TRP A 94 -15.05 11.01 27.81
N LEU A 95 -15.07 9.97 28.65
CA LEU A 95 -13.87 9.24 29.08
C LEU A 95 -13.12 8.62 27.88
N PHE A 96 -13.84 8.04 26.92
CA PHE A 96 -13.21 7.53 25.69
C PHE A 96 -12.61 8.65 24.85
N GLY A 97 -13.26 9.82 24.79
CA GLY A 97 -12.74 11.00 24.10
C GLY A 97 -11.41 11.46 24.69
N ILE A 98 -11.38 11.74 26.00
CA ILE A 98 -10.16 12.21 26.66
C ILE A 98 -9.05 11.15 26.64
N PHE A 99 -9.39 9.86 26.71
CA PHE A 99 -8.40 8.80 26.56
C PHE A 99 -7.81 8.73 25.15
N ILE A 100 -8.62 8.94 24.09
CA ILE A 100 -8.07 8.94 22.74
C ILE A 100 -7.15 10.14 22.52
N ALA A 101 -7.50 11.31 23.06
CA ALA A 101 -6.64 12.49 23.01
C ALA A 101 -5.33 12.27 23.80
N GLU A 102 -5.44 12.02 25.10
CA GLU A 102 -4.32 12.14 26.05
C GLU A 102 -3.85 10.80 26.66
N GLY A 103 -4.54 9.72 26.32
CA GLY A 103 -4.32 8.41 26.91
C GLY A 103 -3.25 7.57 26.20
N THR A 104 -2.56 6.73 26.97
CA THR A 104 -1.62 5.72 26.48
C THR A 104 -1.90 4.38 27.16
N SER A 105 -1.77 3.27 26.43
CA SER A 105 -2.03 1.93 26.95
C SER A 105 -1.19 0.85 26.26
N GLY A 106 -0.42 0.08 27.04
CA GLY A 106 0.49 -0.93 26.52
C GLY A 106 0.86 -2.01 27.53
N ALA A 107 1.25 -3.18 26.99
CA ALA A 107 1.82 -4.29 27.74
C ALA A 107 3.26 -4.49 27.27
N TYR A 108 4.20 -4.53 28.21
CA TYR A 108 5.63 -4.61 27.95
C TYR A 108 6.17 -5.92 28.50
N HIS A 109 6.77 -6.73 27.64
CA HIS A 109 7.30 -8.05 27.97
C HIS A 109 8.78 -7.92 28.37
N TYR A 110 9.11 -8.38 29.57
CA TYR A 110 10.47 -8.44 30.11
C TYR A 110 10.80 -9.89 30.50
N GLU A 111 12.07 -10.20 30.71
CA GLU A 111 12.53 -11.54 31.12
C GLU A 111 11.81 -12.08 32.37
N LYS A 112 11.43 -11.18 33.30
CA LYS A 112 10.76 -11.52 34.57
C LYS A 112 9.23 -11.35 34.57
N GLY A 113 8.60 -11.15 33.40
CA GLY A 113 7.15 -11.06 33.26
C GLY A 113 6.65 -9.87 32.44
N VAL A 114 5.34 -9.61 32.51
CA VAL A 114 4.66 -8.57 31.72
C VAL A 114 4.29 -7.39 32.61
N LYS A 115 4.71 -6.18 32.21
CA LYS A 115 4.31 -4.92 32.86
C LYS A 115 3.22 -4.24 32.05
N TYR A 116 2.10 -3.97 32.70
CA TYR A 116 0.98 -3.23 32.11
C TYR A 116 1.11 -1.75 32.44
N SER A 117 0.99 -0.88 31.44
CA SER A 117 1.03 0.57 31.60
C SER A 117 -0.20 1.18 30.95
N TRP A 118 -0.99 1.88 31.76
CA TRP A 118 -2.10 2.70 31.32
C TRP A 118 -1.96 4.09 31.95
N ARG A 119 -2.20 5.16 31.19
CA ARG A 119 -2.12 6.53 31.70
C ARG A 119 -2.97 7.49 30.87
N ILE A 120 -3.56 8.50 31.51
CA ILE A 120 -4.03 9.75 30.87
C ILE A 120 -3.20 10.90 31.45
N VAL A 121 -2.67 11.79 30.62
CA VAL A 121 -1.91 12.96 31.08
C VAL A 121 -2.64 14.25 30.75
N ASN A 122 -2.58 15.26 31.61
CA ASN A 122 -3.09 16.58 31.26
C ASN A 122 -2.49 17.66 32.18
N GLN A 123 -2.44 18.90 31.71
CA GLN A 123 -2.02 20.04 32.54
C GLN A 123 -3.10 20.43 33.55
N ASP A 124 -4.38 20.30 33.18
CA ASP A 124 -5.50 20.54 34.07
C ASP A 124 -5.79 19.30 34.92
N LYS A 125 -5.51 19.42 36.22
CA LYS A 125 -5.78 18.37 37.20
C LYS A 125 -7.27 18.03 37.29
N LYS A 126 -8.18 18.99 37.03
CA LYS A 126 -9.63 18.78 37.11
C LYS A 126 -10.12 17.79 36.05
N ILE A 127 -9.54 17.82 34.85
CA ILE A 127 -9.82 16.85 33.79
C ILE A 127 -9.47 15.42 34.28
N LEU A 128 -8.34 15.26 34.95
CA LEU A 128 -7.93 13.97 35.50
C LEU A 128 -8.80 13.51 36.68
N GLN A 129 -9.26 14.44 37.51
CA GLN A 129 -10.21 14.15 38.61
C GLN A 129 -11.55 13.65 38.06
N ARG A 130 -12.08 14.31 37.02
CA ARG A 130 -13.28 13.85 36.32
C ARG A 130 -13.08 12.45 35.72
N ALA A 131 -11.97 12.21 35.02
CA ALA A 131 -11.68 10.89 34.47
C ALA A 131 -11.56 9.81 35.56
N GLN A 132 -10.93 10.14 36.70
CA GLN A 132 -10.83 9.27 37.87
C GLN A 132 -12.20 8.89 38.44
N GLU A 133 -13.08 9.87 38.63
CA GLU A 133 -14.45 9.66 39.12
C GLU A 133 -15.25 8.76 38.16
N ILE A 134 -15.16 8.99 36.85
CA ILE A 134 -15.86 8.18 35.86
C ILE A 134 -15.35 6.73 35.88
N ILE A 135 -14.02 6.53 35.94
CA ILE A 135 -13.44 5.18 36.00
C ILE A 135 -13.89 4.46 37.28
N GLN A 136 -13.92 5.14 38.43
CA GLN A 136 -14.39 4.55 39.67
C GLN A 136 -15.87 4.18 39.60
N ASN A 137 -16.72 5.11 39.14
CA ASN A 137 -18.18 4.94 39.18
C ASN A 137 -18.70 3.97 38.12
N HIS A 138 -18.10 3.96 36.92
CA HIS A 138 -18.60 3.16 35.79
C HIS A 138 -17.81 1.87 35.56
N LEU A 139 -16.53 1.81 35.95
CA LEU A 139 -15.68 0.63 35.76
C LEU A 139 -15.32 -0.09 37.07
N GLY A 140 -15.54 0.55 38.23
CA GLY A 140 -15.18 -0.02 39.53
C GLY A 140 -13.67 -0.16 39.75
N LEU A 141 -12.86 0.61 39.02
CA LEU A 141 -11.40 0.49 39.05
C LEU A 141 -10.75 1.66 39.77
N GLU A 142 -9.81 1.37 40.66
CA GLU A 142 -9.11 2.42 41.39
C GLU A 142 -7.95 3.01 40.58
N THR A 143 -7.86 4.34 40.61
CA THR A 143 -6.79 5.11 39.97
C THR A 143 -6.23 6.15 40.93
N ALA A 144 -5.07 6.72 40.62
CA ALA A 144 -4.41 7.77 41.37
C ALA A 144 -3.86 8.84 40.42
N ILE A 145 -3.94 10.11 40.84
CA ILE A 145 -3.32 11.23 40.14
C ILE A 145 -1.93 11.46 40.73
N ILE A 146 -0.91 11.38 39.90
CA ILE A 146 0.48 11.65 40.23
C ILE A 146 0.93 12.98 39.63
N ASP A 147 1.79 13.70 40.35
CA ASP A 147 2.42 14.92 39.85
C ASP A 147 3.71 14.56 39.10
N ILE A 148 3.68 14.74 37.77
CA ILE A 148 4.83 14.50 36.89
C ILE A 148 5.28 15.79 36.18
N ARG A 149 4.91 16.96 36.73
CA ARG A 149 5.18 18.24 36.08
C ARG A 149 6.68 18.53 35.97
N LYS A 150 7.50 18.01 36.89
CA LYS A 150 8.97 18.13 36.84
C LYS A 150 9.56 17.50 35.58
N SER A 151 9.01 16.39 35.09
CA SER A 151 9.54 15.67 33.92
C SER A 151 8.76 15.93 32.64
N SER A 152 7.49 16.33 32.72
CA SER A 152 6.58 16.35 31.56
C SER A 152 5.60 17.53 31.56
N ALA A 153 5.73 18.48 32.48
CA ALA A 153 4.84 19.63 32.65
C ALA A 153 3.33 19.30 32.82
N THR A 154 2.99 18.05 33.14
CA THR A 154 1.61 17.57 33.28
C THR A 154 1.40 16.80 34.59
N TYR A 155 0.14 16.56 34.94
CA TYR A 155 -0.24 15.51 35.88
C TYR A 155 -0.51 14.21 35.10
N GLY A 156 -0.47 13.07 35.79
CA GLY A 156 -0.81 11.77 35.21
C GLY A 156 -1.83 11.01 36.04
N LEU A 157 -2.90 10.52 35.42
CA LEU A 157 -3.83 9.56 36.00
C LEU A 157 -3.33 8.15 35.69
N VAL A 158 -3.09 7.34 36.72
CA VAL A 158 -2.55 5.98 36.61
C VAL A 158 -3.37 4.98 37.44
N PRO A 159 -3.36 3.68 37.10
CA PRO A 159 -4.02 2.65 37.91
C PRO A 159 -3.38 2.54 39.30
N LYS A 160 -4.19 2.28 40.33
CA LYS A 160 -3.65 1.76 41.61
C LYS A 160 -3.45 0.26 41.47
N GLY A 161 -2.22 -0.22 41.64
CA GLY A 161 -1.88 -1.64 41.50
C GLY A 161 -1.71 -2.11 40.06
N ASN A 162 -2.18 -3.33 39.75
CA ASN A 162 -1.99 -3.93 38.43
C ASN A 162 -2.95 -3.33 37.39
N GLY A 163 -2.40 -2.56 36.44
CA GLY A 163 -3.16 -1.88 35.39
C GLY A 163 -3.71 -2.77 34.27
N LYS A 164 -3.60 -4.11 34.35
CA LYS A 164 -3.98 -5.03 33.27
C LYS A 164 -5.41 -4.83 32.77
N LEU A 165 -6.39 -4.69 33.67
CA LEU A 165 -7.80 -4.54 33.27
C LEU A 165 -8.03 -3.26 32.45
N LEU A 166 -7.47 -2.13 32.89
CA LEU A 166 -7.52 -0.87 32.13
C LEU A 166 -6.80 -1.00 30.78
N VAL A 167 -5.64 -1.68 30.76
CA VAL A 167 -4.93 -1.93 29.51
C VAL A 167 -5.79 -2.73 28.54
N ASP A 168 -6.32 -3.86 28.96
CA ASP A 168 -7.13 -4.74 28.11
C ASP A 168 -8.40 -4.04 27.62
N TYR A 169 -9.12 -3.37 28.52
CA TYR A 169 -10.37 -2.66 28.20
C TYR A 169 -10.17 -1.58 27.14
N PHE A 170 -9.20 -0.67 27.36
CA PHE A 170 -8.96 0.43 26.44
C PHE A 170 -8.25 -0.02 25.16
N ARG A 171 -7.38 -1.05 25.20
CA ARG A 171 -6.79 -1.61 23.98
C ARG A 171 -7.83 -2.29 23.11
N PHE A 172 -8.77 -3.03 23.71
CA PHE A 172 -9.85 -3.68 22.99
C PHE A 172 -10.76 -2.67 22.28
N LEU A 173 -11.16 -1.61 22.99
CA LEU A 173 -12.13 -0.64 22.48
C LEU A 173 -11.51 0.45 21.61
N CYS A 174 -10.34 0.98 21.99
CA CYS A 174 -9.77 2.19 21.40
C CYS A 174 -8.57 1.93 20.48
N TYR A 175 -8.11 0.68 20.30
CA TYR A 175 -6.96 0.38 19.45
C TYR A 175 -7.24 -0.71 18.41
N ARG A 176 -6.53 -0.62 17.28
CA ARG A 176 -6.39 -1.68 16.28
C ARG A 176 -4.90 -1.88 15.99
N GLY A 177 -4.28 -2.80 16.72
CA GLY A 177 -2.83 -2.91 16.76
C GLY A 177 -2.25 -1.75 17.57
N ASP A 178 -1.48 -0.89 16.90
CA ASP A 178 -0.84 0.28 17.51
C ASP A 178 -1.55 1.59 17.13
N GLU A 179 -2.57 1.52 16.27
CA GLU A 179 -3.38 2.67 15.84
C GLU A 179 -4.57 2.87 16.78
N LYS A 180 -4.75 4.10 17.28
CA LYS A 180 -5.98 4.47 17.99
C LYS A 180 -7.16 4.53 17.02
N THR A 181 -8.36 4.23 17.52
CA THR A 181 -9.62 4.28 16.75
C THR A 181 -10.75 4.72 17.65
N VAL A 182 -11.72 5.47 17.12
CA VAL A 182 -12.98 5.72 17.84
C VAL A 182 -13.65 4.38 18.14
N PRO A 183 -14.08 4.09 19.38
CA PRO A 183 -14.68 2.81 19.72
C PRO A 183 -15.93 2.56 18.89
N ARG A 184 -16.12 1.31 18.43
CA ARG A 184 -17.34 0.92 17.70
C ARG A 184 -18.59 1.20 18.54
N ALA A 185 -18.50 1.02 19.86
CA ALA A 185 -19.58 1.32 20.79
C ALA A 185 -19.99 2.81 20.74
N ILE A 186 -19.03 3.73 20.56
CA ILE A 186 -19.30 5.17 20.39
C ILE A 186 -19.90 5.47 19.01
N LEU A 187 -19.38 4.88 17.94
CA LEU A 187 -19.90 5.09 16.59
C LEU A 187 -21.38 4.67 16.47
N ASN A 188 -21.82 3.70 17.26
CA ASN A 188 -23.20 3.21 17.30
C ASN A 188 -24.03 3.81 18.46
N ALA A 189 -23.43 4.64 19.30
CA ALA A 189 -24.07 5.23 20.46
C ALA A 189 -25.11 6.30 20.08
N ASP A 190 -25.97 6.64 21.03
CA ASP A 190 -26.87 7.78 20.97
C ASP A 190 -26.12 9.12 20.83
N ILE A 191 -26.85 10.15 20.42
CA ILE A 191 -26.30 11.47 20.12
C ILE A 191 -25.63 12.12 21.34
N VAL A 192 -26.11 11.84 22.57
CA VAL A 192 -25.60 12.43 23.80
C VAL A 192 -24.21 11.88 24.10
N ALA A 193 -24.06 10.55 24.04
CA ALA A 193 -22.76 9.90 24.22
C ALA A 193 -21.74 10.29 23.16
N LYS A 194 -22.16 10.39 21.88
CA LYS A 194 -21.28 10.85 20.79
C LYS A 194 -20.83 12.29 20.98
N LYS A 195 -21.71 13.17 21.44
CA LYS A 195 -21.35 14.57 21.74
C LYS A 195 -20.35 14.62 22.89
N ALA A 196 -20.62 13.90 23.97
CA ALA A 196 -19.71 13.81 25.11
C ALA A 196 -18.33 13.28 24.70
N PHE A 197 -18.26 12.31 23.78
CA PHE A 197 -17.00 11.84 23.20
C PHE A 197 -16.23 12.94 22.47
N VAL A 198 -16.89 13.72 21.62
CA VAL A 198 -16.26 14.86 20.93
C VAL A 198 -15.80 15.91 21.95
N ASP A 199 -16.58 16.19 22.99
CA ASP A 199 -16.20 17.12 24.06
C ASP A 199 -14.96 16.62 24.81
N GLY A 200 -14.86 15.32 25.13
CA GLY A 200 -13.67 14.74 25.75
C GLY A 200 -12.42 14.80 24.87
N MET A 201 -12.58 14.64 23.55
CA MET A 201 -11.48 14.87 22.61
C MET A 201 -11.01 16.33 22.61
N LEU A 202 -11.95 17.28 22.69
CA LEU A 202 -11.66 18.72 22.71
C LEU A 202 -11.04 19.17 24.04
N ASP A 203 -11.45 18.59 25.17
CA ASP A 203 -10.86 18.88 26.48
C ASP A 203 -9.38 18.42 26.56
N GLY A 204 -9.00 17.40 25.78
CA GLY A 204 -7.62 16.94 25.66
C GLY A 204 -6.82 17.68 24.58
N ASP A 205 -7.18 17.43 23.32
CA ASP A 205 -6.42 17.87 22.13
C ASP A 205 -6.95 19.17 21.51
N GLY A 206 -8.03 19.74 22.05
CA GLY A 206 -8.69 20.91 21.48
C GLY A 206 -7.83 22.16 21.62
N ASN A 207 -7.52 22.78 20.49
CA ASN A 207 -6.88 24.08 20.47
C ASN A 207 -7.82 25.12 19.86
N THR A 208 -8.28 26.07 20.68
CA THR A 208 -9.11 27.19 20.23
C THR A 208 -8.24 28.39 19.92
N ASP A 209 -8.29 28.86 18.68
CA ASP A 209 -7.58 30.07 18.30
C ASP A 209 -8.27 31.34 18.80
N LYS A 210 -7.58 32.48 18.67
CA LYS A 210 -8.07 33.81 19.07
C LYS A 210 -9.41 34.23 18.44
N ASN A 211 -9.83 33.57 17.36
CA ASN A 211 -11.10 33.83 16.68
C ASN A 211 -12.20 32.85 17.13
N GLY A 212 -11.97 32.07 18.19
CA GLY A 212 -12.91 31.10 18.72
C GLY A 212 -13.02 29.80 17.91
N LEU A 213 -12.14 29.57 16.93
CA LEU A 213 -12.16 28.33 16.16
C LEU A 213 -11.38 27.23 16.85
N THR A 214 -12.07 26.14 17.19
CA THR A 214 -11.43 24.96 17.77
C THR A 214 -10.95 24.00 16.70
N ALA A 215 -9.73 23.50 16.86
CA ALA A 215 -9.14 22.49 15.99
C ALA A 215 -8.62 21.31 16.80
N LEU A 216 -8.65 20.13 16.18
CA LEU A 216 -8.07 18.88 16.68
C LEU A 216 -6.99 18.42 15.71
N ASP A 217 -5.81 18.10 16.24
CA ASP A 217 -4.70 17.52 15.48
C ASP A 217 -4.60 16.03 15.77
N GLN A 218 -4.56 15.19 14.73
CA GLN A 218 -4.47 13.74 14.91
C GLN A 218 -3.50 13.09 13.93
N ILE A 219 -2.64 12.22 14.46
CA ILE A 219 -1.77 11.34 13.67
C ILE A 219 -2.53 10.13 13.13
N HIS A 220 -3.51 9.63 13.89
CA HIS A 220 -4.25 8.42 13.57
C HIS A 220 -5.47 8.77 12.71
N LYS A 221 -5.35 8.60 11.39
CA LYS A 221 -6.43 8.88 10.42
C LYS A 221 -7.71 8.08 10.72
N SER A 222 -7.58 6.91 11.34
CA SER A 222 -8.70 6.09 11.83
C SER A 222 -9.52 6.78 12.93
N VAL A 223 -8.89 7.56 13.81
CA VAL A 223 -9.61 8.39 14.79
C VAL A 223 -10.38 9.49 14.06
N LEU A 224 -9.72 10.17 13.13
CA LEU A 224 -10.35 11.25 12.36
C LEU A 224 -11.53 10.77 11.53
N ALA A 225 -11.45 9.59 10.90
CA ALA A 225 -12.56 9.02 10.16
C ALA A 225 -13.80 8.84 11.05
N GLY A 226 -13.61 8.35 12.28
CA GLY A 226 -14.70 8.21 13.26
C GLY A 226 -15.25 9.55 13.74
N ILE A 227 -14.38 10.53 14.01
CA ILE A 227 -14.79 11.89 14.40
C ILE A 227 -15.60 12.54 13.28
N ILE A 228 -15.11 12.48 12.03
CA ILE A 228 -15.80 13.02 10.86
C ILE A 228 -17.17 12.39 10.69
N ALA A 229 -17.28 11.06 10.83
CA ALA A 229 -18.57 10.38 10.78
C ALA A 229 -19.57 10.91 11.83
N ILE A 230 -19.09 11.20 13.05
CA ILE A 230 -19.89 11.81 14.11
C ILE A 230 -20.28 13.26 13.75
N LEU A 231 -19.33 14.07 13.26
CA LEU A 231 -19.57 15.47 12.89
C LEU A 231 -20.59 15.59 11.74
N GLU A 232 -20.48 14.76 10.70
CA GLU A 232 -21.46 14.73 9.59
C GLU A 232 -22.84 14.31 10.08
N GLN A 233 -22.93 13.36 11.02
CA GLN A 233 -24.20 12.98 11.64
C GLN A 233 -24.85 14.16 12.39
N PHE A 234 -24.04 15.00 13.05
CA PHE A 234 -24.50 16.19 13.76
C PHE A 234 -24.77 17.38 12.84
N GLY A 235 -24.37 17.30 11.57
CA GLY A 235 -24.36 18.44 10.67
C GLY A 235 -23.45 19.57 11.15
N ILE A 236 -22.34 19.24 11.82
CA ILE A 236 -21.31 20.21 12.22
C ILE A 236 -20.36 20.39 11.05
N GLU A 237 -20.16 21.64 10.65
CA GLU A 237 -19.23 21.97 9.57
C GLU A 237 -17.78 21.90 10.05
N TYR A 238 -16.89 21.45 9.17
CA TYR A 238 -15.46 21.35 9.46
C TYR A 238 -14.60 21.60 8.22
N SER A 239 -13.31 21.80 8.45
CA SER A 239 -12.29 21.85 7.41
C SER A 239 -11.07 21.02 7.77
N LEU A 240 -10.65 20.16 6.85
CA LEU A 240 -9.43 19.36 6.94
C LEU A 240 -8.21 20.17 6.51
N GLN A 241 -7.10 20.03 7.23
CA GLN A 241 -5.81 20.62 6.87
C GLN A 241 -4.70 19.61 7.15
N ILE A 242 -3.63 19.63 6.38
CA ILE A 242 -2.41 18.87 6.68
C ILE A 242 -1.38 19.82 7.26
N ARG A 243 -0.78 19.44 8.38
CA ARG A 243 0.26 20.24 9.03
C ARG A 243 1.51 20.30 8.16
N ASN A 244 2.05 21.51 7.98
CA ASN A 244 3.25 21.73 7.18
C ASN A 244 4.50 21.13 7.84
N ASP A 245 4.60 21.22 9.18
CA ASP A 245 5.71 20.71 9.98
C ASP A 245 5.63 19.18 10.19
N LYS A 246 4.41 18.64 10.27
CA LYS A 246 4.16 17.20 10.44
C LYS A 246 3.16 16.71 9.40
N ARG A 247 3.63 16.38 8.21
CA ARG A 247 2.76 16.02 7.06
C ARG A 247 1.87 14.78 7.25
N ASN A 248 2.12 13.97 8.29
CA ASN A 248 1.27 12.82 8.64
C ASN A 248 0.16 13.19 9.64
N VAL A 249 0.20 14.39 10.21
CA VAL A 249 -0.84 14.90 11.11
C VAL A 249 -1.88 15.64 10.27
N CYS A 250 -3.12 15.22 10.41
CA CYS A 250 -4.27 15.93 9.85
C CYS A 250 -4.98 16.70 10.97
N ARG A 251 -5.35 17.94 10.64
CA ARG A 251 -6.08 18.86 11.49
C ARG A 251 -7.53 18.92 11.05
N VAL A 252 -8.46 18.71 11.97
CA VAL A 252 -9.88 19.00 11.77
C VAL A 252 -10.20 20.30 12.49
N ARG A 253 -10.55 21.33 11.74
CA ARG A 253 -11.01 22.62 12.28
C ARG A 253 -12.53 22.62 12.28
N LEU A 254 -13.14 22.78 13.44
CA LEU A 254 -14.59 22.85 13.60
C LEU A 254 -15.08 24.26 13.26
N ILE A 255 -16.18 24.35 12.52
CA ILE A 255 -16.84 25.59 12.11
C ILE A 255 -18.24 25.57 12.72
N ARG A 256 -18.43 26.33 13.80
CA ARG A 256 -19.68 26.31 14.58
C ARG A 256 -20.78 27.15 13.93
N ASP A 257 -20.41 28.28 13.33
CA ASP A 257 -21.33 29.16 12.62
C ASP A 257 -21.51 28.67 11.18
N ARG A 258 -22.73 28.27 10.83
CA ARG A 258 -23.07 27.78 9.48
C ARG A 258 -23.12 28.90 8.44
N THR A 259 -23.13 30.16 8.87
CA THR A 259 -23.10 31.33 7.99
C THR A 259 -21.68 31.87 7.77
N ASP A 260 -20.69 31.20 8.35
CA ASP A 260 -19.29 31.59 8.25
C ASP A 260 -18.80 31.60 6.80
N SER A 261 -18.33 32.76 6.33
CA SER A 261 -17.77 32.97 4.99
C SER A 261 -16.62 32.03 4.61
N ARG A 262 -15.98 31.37 5.59
CA ARG A 262 -14.91 30.37 5.38
C ARG A 262 -15.44 29.02 4.89
N ILE A 263 -16.75 28.78 4.96
CA ILE A 263 -17.41 27.58 4.44
C ILE A 263 -17.40 27.66 2.91
N LYS A 264 -16.36 27.11 2.31
CA LYS A 264 -16.26 26.88 0.87
C LYS A 264 -16.96 25.55 0.49
N GLN A 265 -17.04 25.25 -0.81
CA GLN A 265 -17.49 23.94 -1.28
C GLN A 265 -16.71 22.80 -0.60
N SER A 266 -17.43 21.74 -0.23
CA SER A 266 -16.88 20.62 0.56
C SER A 266 -15.86 19.80 -0.21
N ASN A 267 -16.07 19.68 -1.51
CA ASN A 267 -15.49 18.69 -2.42
C ASN A 267 -14.48 19.24 -3.43
N VAL A 268 -14.26 20.56 -3.46
CA VAL A 268 -13.25 21.17 -4.33
C VAL A 268 -11.85 20.91 -3.80
N ILE A 269 -10.97 20.42 -4.67
CA ILE A 269 -9.55 20.18 -4.39
C ILE A 269 -8.87 21.52 -4.11
N LYS A 270 -8.27 21.64 -2.93
CA LYS A 270 -7.48 22.81 -2.53
C LYS A 270 -5.99 22.55 -2.45
N LYS A 271 -5.57 21.27 -2.41
CA LYS A 271 -4.17 20.90 -2.34
C LYS A 271 -3.95 19.49 -2.90
N ILE A 272 -2.92 19.36 -3.73
CA ILE A 272 -2.39 18.09 -4.22
C ILE A 272 -0.91 18.03 -3.83
N GLU A 273 -0.47 16.98 -3.15
CA GLU A 273 0.95 16.72 -2.91
C GLU A 273 1.37 15.37 -3.49
N VAL A 274 2.48 15.35 -4.22
CA VAL A 274 3.10 14.12 -4.73
C VAL A 274 4.13 13.62 -3.72
N PHE A 275 4.14 12.32 -3.45
CA PHE A 275 5.12 11.66 -2.58
C PHE A 275 5.54 10.29 -3.14
N ALA A 276 6.67 9.76 -2.66
CA ALA A 276 7.12 8.44 -3.05
C ALA A 276 6.51 7.37 -2.14
N ILE A 277 5.86 6.37 -2.73
CA ILE A 277 5.39 5.19 -2.01
C ILE A 277 6.45 4.09 -2.16
N ASN A 278 6.90 3.54 -1.04
CA ASN A 278 7.74 2.35 -1.00
C ASN A 278 7.22 1.42 0.10
N GLY A 279 6.33 0.51 -0.26
CA GLY A 279 5.62 -0.31 0.73
C GLY A 279 4.40 -0.99 0.17
N TYR A 280 3.50 -1.40 1.05
CA TYR A 280 2.23 -2.00 0.67
C TYR A 280 1.15 -0.95 0.42
N VAL A 281 0.40 -1.14 -0.66
CA VAL A 281 -0.87 -0.46 -0.95
C VAL A 281 -1.98 -1.49 -0.98
N TYR A 282 -3.21 -1.02 -0.77
CA TYR A 282 -4.39 -1.86 -0.62
C TYR A 282 -5.47 -1.38 -1.58
N ASP A 283 -6.27 -2.33 -2.05
CA ASP A 283 -7.42 -2.08 -2.91
C ASP A 283 -8.58 -3.01 -2.54
N LEU A 284 -9.80 -2.64 -2.92
CA LEU A 284 -11.03 -3.39 -2.63
C LEU A 284 -11.80 -3.66 -3.93
N GLU A 285 -12.33 -4.87 -4.04
CA GLU A 285 -13.27 -5.21 -5.11
C GLU A 285 -14.69 -5.29 -4.56
N THR A 286 -15.60 -4.54 -5.16
CA THR A 286 -17.04 -4.54 -4.87
C THR A 286 -17.81 -4.98 -6.12
N LYS A 287 -19.15 -5.07 -6.04
CA LYS A 287 -19.98 -5.43 -7.20
C LYS A 287 -19.96 -4.36 -8.30
N ASN A 288 -19.92 -3.08 -7.93
CA ASN A 288 -19.93 -1.93 -8.82
C ASN A 288 -18.54 -1.28 -8.98
N HIS A 289 -17.47 -1.94 -8.54
CA HIS A 289 -16.09 -1.45 -8.61
C HIS A 289 -15.81 -0.11 -7.88
N HIS A 290 -16.80 0.47 -7.21
CA HIS A 290 -16.64 1.64 -6.36
C HIS A 290 -16.53 1.28 -4.88
N PHE A 291 -15.81 2.12 -4.15
CA PHE A 291 -15.82 2.14 -2.69
C PHE A 291 -15.39 3.49 -2.14
N CYS A 292 -15.83 3.82 -0.93
CA CYS A 292 -15.38 5.02 -0.24
C CYS A 292 -14.06 4.76 0.48
N GLY A 293 -13.10 5.66 0.30
CA GLY A 293 -11.81 5.67 0.98
C GLY A 293 -11.43 7.03 1.54
N GLY A 294 -10.35 7.07 2.30
CA GLY A 294 -9.86 8.31 2.92
C GLY A 294 -10.77 8.87 4.01
N LEU A 295 -10.59 10.14 4.32
CA LEU A 295 -11.44 10.93 5.21
C LEU A 295 -12.54 11.61 4.39
N GLY A 296 -13.75 11.73 4.95
CA GLY A 296 -14.88 12.36 4.28
C GLY A 296 -15.55 11.50 3.20
N ASN A 297 -15.29 10.19 3.17
CA ASN A 297 -15.87 9.20 2.25
C ASN A 297 -15.66 9.56 0.76
N ILE A 298 -14.41 9.72 0.35
CA ILE A 298 -14.08 9.99 -1.06
C ILE A 298 -14.37 8.74 -1.89
N LEU A 299 -15.12 8.90 -2.98
CA LEU A 299 -15.44 7.80 -3.89
C LEU A 299 -14.23 7.44 -4.77
N LEU A 300 -13.82 6.18 -4.69
CA LEU A 300 -12.72 5.60 -5.44
C LEU A 300 -13.25 4.55 -6.41
N HIS A 301 -12.54 4.33 -7.52
CA HIS A 301 -12.83 3.27 -8.48
C HIS A 301 -11.68 2.26 -8.54
N ASN A 302 -12.05 0.98 -8.55
CA ASN A 302 -11.14 -0.12 -8.78
C ASN A 302 -10.88 -0.26 -10.28
N THR A 303 -9.73 0.22 -10.74
CA THR A 303 -9.33 0.16 -12.15
C THR A 303 -9.07 -1.28 -12.59
N ASP A 304 -9.93 -1.81 -13.46
CA ASP A 304 -9.68 -3.04 -14.22
C ASP A 304 -9.49 -2.72 -15.72
N SER A 305 -8.96 -3.66 -16.50
CA SER A 305 -8.70 -3.44 -17.93
C SER A 305 -9.13 -4.63 -18.75
N LEU A 306 -9.76 -4.36 -19.89
CA LEU A 306 -10.19 -5.37 -20.86
C LEU A 306 -9.34 -5.26 -22.13
N PHE A 307 -9.03 -6.41 -22.72
CA PHE A 307 -8.49 -6.48 -24.08
C PHE A 307 -9.62 -6.84 -25.04
N ILE A 308 -9.85 -5.98 -26.02
CA ILE A 308 -10.87 -6.21 -27.03
C ILE A 308 -10.16 -6.37 -28.38
N LYS A 309 -10.45 -7.48 -29.07
CA LYS A 309 -9.80 -7.85 -30.34
C LYS A 309 -10.69 -7.46 -31.52
N ASN A 310 -10.08 -6.93 -32.57
CA ASN A 310 -10.72 -6.69 -33.89
C ASN A 310 -11.97 -5.78 -33.84
N THR A 311 -11.97 -4.75 -33.01
CA THR A 311 -13.08 -3.78 -32.98
C THR A 311 -12.82 -2.56 -33.84
N THR A 312 -13.86 -2.10 -34.52
CA THR A 312 -13.86 -0.78 -35.17
C THR A 312 -13.98 0.33 -34.14
N GLN A 313 -13.62 1.56 -34.51
CA GLN A 313 -13.83 2.72 -33.64
C GLN A 313 -15.30 2.87 -33.25
N GLU A 314 -16.24 2.65 -34.17
CA GLU A 314 -17.68 2.69 -33.88
C GLU A 314 -18.10 1.64 -32.84
N GLN A 315 -17.58 0.41 -32.94
CA GLN A 315 -17.84 -0.63 -31.94
C GLN A 315 -17.25 -0.28 -30.58
N ILE A 316 -16.06 0.32 -30.53
CA ILE A 316 -15.44 0.78 -29.30
C ILE A 316 -16.32 1.86 -28.65
N HIS A 317 -16.71 2.89 -29.40
CA HIS A 317 -17.57 3.96 -28.89
C HIS A 317 -18.91 3.41 -28.42
N LYS A 318 -19.53 2.49 -29.18
CA LYS A 318 -20.76 1.82 -28.77
C LYS A 318 -20.59 1.08 -27.44
N VAL A 319 -19.52 0.30 -27.26
CA VAL A 319 -19.26 -0.40 -25.99
C VAL A 319 -19.07 0.60 -24.84
N ILE A 320 -18.34 1.69 -25.06
CA ILE A 320 -18.14 2.75 -24.06
C ILE A 320 -19.50 3.37 -23.68
N ASP A 321 -20.30 3.75 -24.67
CA ASP A 321 -21.59 4.42 -24.46
C ASP A 321 -22.63 3.49 -23.82
N ASP A 322 -22.77 2.25 -24.32
CA ASP A 322 -23.69 1.25 -23.79
C ASP A 322 -23.31 0.89 -22.34
N THR A 323 -22.01 0.69 -22.06
CA THR A 323 -21.54 0.39 -20.69
C THR A 323 -21.80 1.55 -19.75
N LYS A 324 -21.60 2.78 -20.23
CA LYS A 324 -21.89 4.00 -19.45
C LYS A 324 -23.38 4.16 -19.19
N LEU A 325 -24.22 3.93 -20.19
CA LEU A 325 -25.67 4.08 -20.08
C LEU A 325 -26.31 3.00 -19.20
N GLU A 326 -25.93 1.74 -19.40
CA GLU A 326 -26.57 0.59 -18.74
C GLU A 326 -25.95 0.27 -17.38
N GLN A 327 -24.62 0.35 -17.25
CA GLN A 327 -23.88 -0.06 -16.06
C GLN A 327 -23.34 1.11 -15.24
N GLY A 328 -23.28 2.31 -15.82
CA GLY A 328 -22.72 3.49 -15.16
C GLY A 328 -21.20 3.43 -14.98
N VAL A 329 -20.51 2.64 -15.80
CA VAL A 329 -19.05 2.48 -15.77
C VAL A 329 -18.44 3.26 -16.94
N ASP A 330 -17.42 4.07 -16.67
CA ASP A 330 -16.75 4.87 -17.70
C ASP A 330 -15.55 4.08 -18.25
N LEU A 331 -15.55 3.83 -19.56
CA LEU A 331 -14.48 3.10 -20.22
C LEU A 331 -13.63 4.05 -21.06
N GLU A 332 -12.31 3.97 -20.93
CA GLU A 332 -11.36 4.70 -21.78
C GLU A 332 -10.47 3.74 -22.57
N VAL A 333 -10.06 4.16 -23.77
CA VAL A 333 -9.05 3.44 -24.56
C VAL A 333 -7.67 3.80 -24.02
N ASP A 334 -7.07 2.92 -23.23
CA ASP A 334 -5.72 3.13 -22.69
C ASP A 334 -4.65 2.95 -23.79
N LYS A 335 -4.72 1.86 -24.56
CA LYS A 335 -3.69 1.49 -25.55
C LYS A 335 -4.26 0.74 -26.74
N GLU A 336 -3.66 1.00 -27.90
CA GLU A 336 -3.86 0.21 -29.11
C GLU A 336 -2.62 -0.64 -29.41
N TYR A 337 -2.83 -1.95 -29.50
CA TYR A 337 -1.80 -2.90 -29.84
C TYR A 337 -2.00 -3.44 -31.26
N ARG A 338 -0.91 -3.57 -32.00
CA ARG A 338 -0.86 -4.34 -33.24
C ARG A 338 -1.15 -5.81 -32.97
N TYR A 339 -0.52 -6.35 -31.93
CA TYR A 339 -0.84 -7.68 -31.42
C TYR A 339 -0.53 -7.76 -29.93
N VAL A 340 -1.22 -8.69 -29.26
CA VAL A 340 -1.03 -9.01 -27.85
C VAL A 340 -0.92 -10.51 -27.70
N VAL A 341 0.02 -10.93 -26.87
CA VAL A 341 0.21 -12.31 -26.43
C VAL A 341 -0.18 -12.37 -24.96
N LEU A 342 -1.24 -13.13 -24.67
CA LEU A 342 -1.77 -13.30 -23.33
C LEU A 342 -1.30 -14.66 -22.79
N SER A 343 -0.76 -14.67 -21.57
CA SER A 343 -0.47 -15.91 -20.86
C SER A 343 -1.64 -16.32 -19.96
N ASN A 344 -1.66 -17.58 -19.51
CA ASN A 344 -2.60 -18.06 -18.49
C ASN A 344 -2.33 -17.46 -17.10
N ARG A 345 -1.23 -16.70 -16.92
CA ARG A 345 -0.87 -16.06 -15.64
C ARG A 345 -1.43 -14.64 -15.58
N LYS A 346 -2.13 -14.32 -14.49
CA LYS A 346 -2.71 -12.97 -14.28
C LYS A 346 -1.62 -11.89 -14.31
N LYS A 347 -1.89 -10.77 -15.01
CA LYS A 347 -0.97 -9.63 -15.21
C LYS A 347 0.36 -9.98 -15.91
N ASN A 348 0.40 -11.07 -16.66
CA ASN A 348 1.53 -11.43 -17.52
C ASN A 348 1.07 -11.48 -18.98
N TYR A 349 1.41 -10.42 -19.71
CA TYR A 349 1.15 -10.30 -21.14
C TYR A 349 2.27 -9.50 -21.81
N LEU A 350 2.37 -9.68 -23.11
CA LEU A 350 3.23 -8.91 -24.00
C LEU A 350 2.37 -8.28 -25.10
N GLY A 351 2.49 -6.98 -25.31
CA GLY A 351 1.79 -6.25 -26.36
C GLY A 351 2.74 -5.41 -27.17
N VAL A 352 2.58 -5.37 -28.48
CA VAL A 352 3.35 -4.50 -29.38
C VAL A 352 2.43 -3.43 -29.92
N THR A 353 2.74 -2.15 -29.69
CA THR A 353 1.93 -1.04 -30.17
C THR A 353 2.05 -0.89 -31.69
N LYS A 354 1.17 -0.08 -32.30
CA LYS A 354 1.25 0.21 -33.74
C LYS A 354 2.60 0.81 -34.14
N GLU A 355 3.21 1.59 -33.26
CA GLU A 355 4.54 2.20 -33.44
C GLU A 355 5.71 1.22 -33.22
N GLY A 356 5.44 -0.05 -32.92
CA GLY A 356 6.48 -1.07 -32.68
C GLY A 356 7.05 -1.07 -31.27
N LYS A 357 6.49 -0.29 -30.34
CA LYS A 357 6.93 -0.32 -28.94
C LYS A 357 6.43 -1.59 -28.26
N VAL A 358 7.35 -2.36 -27.67
CA VAL A 358 6.99 -3.57 -26.92
C VAL A 358 6.71 -3.21 -25.45
N ASP A 359 5.46 -3.41 -25.03
CA ASP A 359 5.03 -3.38 -23.64
C ASP A 359 4.99 -4.80 -23.07
N VAL A 360 5.60 -4.99 -21.92
CA VAL A 360 5.65 -6.29 -21.24
C VAL A 360 5.26 -6.06 -19.79
N LYS A 361 4.20 -6.71 -19.33
CA LYS A 361 3.78 -6.62 -17.93
C LYS A 361 4.35 -7.78 -17.12
N GLY A 362 4.96 -7.43 -15.98
CA GLY A 362 5.64 -8.36 -15.07
C GLY A 362 7.16 -8.21 -14.96
N LEU A 363 7.77 -7.33 -15.75
CA LEU A 363 9.22 -7.24 -16.04
C LEU A 363 10.21 -7.42 -14.87
N THR A 364 10.96 -8.51 -14.89
CA THR A 364 12.21 -8.72 -14.12
C THR A 364 13.47 -8.36 -14.93
N GLY A 365 13.48 -8.57 -16.24
CA GLY A 365 14.66 -8.40 -17.11
C GLY A 365 15.22 -6.98 -17.23
N LYS A 366 14.41 -5.93 -17.04
CA LYS A 366 14.86 -4.53 -17.10
C LYS A 366 15.56 -4.02 -15.82
N LYS A 367 15.67 -4.86 -14.77
CA LYS A 367 16.23 -4.42 -13.50
C LYS A 367 17.75 -4.27 -13.59
N SER A 368 18.30 -3.27 -12.88
CA SER A 368 19.73 -2.93 -12.91
C SER A 368 20.66 -4.04 -12.40
N HIS A 369 20.16 -4.98 -11.60
CA HIS A 369 20.93 -6.09 -11.05
C HIS A 369 20.99 -7.32 -11.98
N THR A 370 20.26 -7.33 -13.10
CA THR A 370 20.32 -8.41 -14.09
C THR A 370 21.69 -8.38 -14.78
N PRO A 371 22.41 -9.52 -14.89
CA PRO A 371 23.68 -9.57 -15.60
C PRO A 371 23.58 -9.04 -17.03
N PRO A 372 24.57 -8.24 -17.50
CA PRO A 372 24.56 -7.66 -18.83
C PRO A 372 24.22 -8.62 -19.97
N PHE A 373 24.75 -9.85 -19.98
CA PHE A 373 24.48 -10.80 -21.07
C PHE A 373 23.00 -11.18 -21.20
N ILE A 374 22.31 -11.39 -20.07
CA ILE A 374 20.87 -11.73 -20.03
C ILE A 374 20.05 -10.50 -20.41
N ARG A 375 20.46 -9.33 -19.93
CA ARG A 375 19.77 -8.07 -20.25
C ARG A 375 19.88 -7.75 -21.75
N ASN A 376 21.04 -7.97 -22.35
CA ASN A 376 21.26 -7.77 -23.77
C ASN A 376 20.43 -8.78 -24.59
N LEU A 377 20.48 -10.07 -24.24
CA LEU A 377 19.62 -11.08 -24.86
C LEU A 377 18.15 -10.68 -24.75
N PHE A 378 17.68 -10.26 -23.57
CA PHE A 378 16.32 -9.80 -23.36
C PHE A 378 15.92 -8.67 -24.33
N TYR A 379 16.77 -7.65 -24.50
CA TYR A 379 16.52 -6.58 -25.47
C TYR A 379 16.53 -7.05 -26.92
N GLU A 380 17.41 -7.99 -27.28
CA GLU A 380 17.38 -8.62 -28.60
C GLU A 380 16.07 -9.36 -28.86
N LEU A 381 15.53 -10.08 -27.86
CA LEU A 381 14.23 -10.75 -28.00
C LEU A 381 13.10 -9.74 -28.19
N LEU A 382 13.14 -8.61 -27.47
CA LEU A 382 12.17 -7.53 -27.66
C LEU A 382 12.27 -6.91 -29.05
N ASP A 383 13.47 -6.72 -29.58
CA ASP A 383 13.68 -6.19 -30.94
C ASP A 383 13.07 -7.13 -32.00
N VAL A 384 13.26 -8.44 -31.87
CA VAL A 384 12.61 -9.44 -32.75
C VAL A 384 11.08 -9.30 -32.70
N LEU A 385 10.50 -9.20 -31.50
CA LEU A 385 9.06 -9.05 -31.32
C LEU A 385 8.52 -7.73 -31.86
N SER A 386 9.26 -6.64 -31.73
CA SER A 386 8.85 -5.32 -32.24
C SER A 386 8.55 -5.28 -33.74
N LYS A 387 9.23 -6.16 -34.49
CA LYS A 387 9.19 -6.25 -35.96
C LYS A 387 8.05 -7.13 -36.48
N VAL A 388 7.38 -7.90 -35.61
CA VAL A 388 6.29 -8.79 -36.01
C VAL A 388 5.09 -7.97 -36.50
N GLN A 389 4.62 -8.29 -37.71
CA GLN A 389 3.44 -7.66 -38.32
C GLN A 389 2.29 -8.66 -38.51
N THR A 390 2.63 -9.91 -38.82
CA THR A 390 1.67 -10.98 -39.15
C THR A 390 1.83 -12.20 -38.25
N ALA A 391 0.85 -13.10 -38.29
CA ALA A 391 0.94 -14.39 -37.59
C ALA A 391 2.11 -15.25 -38.10
N ALA A 392 2.41 -15.19 -39.40
CA ALA A 392 3.57 -15.89 -39.98
C ALA A 392 4.90 -15.32 -39.47
N ASP A 393 5.00 -13.98 -39.34
CA ASP A 393 6.17 -13.34 -38.73
C ASP A 393 6.33 -13.74 -37.27
N PHE A 394 5.21 -13.96 -36.56
CA PHE A 394 5.24 -14.38 -35.17
C PHE A 394 5.82 -15.79 -35.00
N GLU A 395 5.45 -16.74 -35.88
CA GLU A 395 6.07 -18.07 -35.87
C GLU A 395 7.56 -18.02 -36.22
N ASN A 396 7.95 -17.16 -37.19
CA ASN A 396 9.37 -16.91 -37.48
C ASN A 396 10.11 -16.27 -36.29
N ALA A 397 9.44 -15.34 -35.57
CA ALA A 397 9.99 -14.71 -34.38
C ALA A 397 10.20 -15.73 -33.25
N LYS A 398 9.26 -16.65 -33.01
CA LYS A 398 9.45 -17.75 -32.05
C LYS A 398 10.71 -18.56 -32.36
N LYS A 399 10.93 -18.89 -33.64
CA LYS A 399 12.12 -19.62 -34.08
C LYS A 399 13.41 -18.82 -33.82
N GLN A 400 13.46 -17.56 -34.23
CA GLN A 400 14.62 -16.67 -33.99
C GLN A 400 14.92 -16.48 -32.49
N ILE A 401 13.86 -16.33 -31.68
CA ILE A 401 13.99 -16.21 -30.22
C ILE A 401 14.58 -17.48 -29.64
N SER A 402 14.08 -18.64 -30.06
CA SER A 402 14.59 -19.94 -29.63
C SER A 402 16.07 -20.10 -29.99
N GLU A 403 16.45 -19.78 -31.23
CA GLU A 403 17.84 -19.82 -31.70
C GLU A 403 18.76 -18.90 -30.88
N LYS A 404 18.32 -17.67 -30.58
CA LYS A 404 19.07 -16.71 -29.74
C LYS A 404 19.27 -17.22 -28.31
N ILE A 405 18.22 -17.79 -27.71
CA ILE A 405 18.28 -18.37 -26.37
C ILE A 405 19.24 -19.56 -26.36
N THR A 406 19.12 -20.48 -27.31
CA THR A 406 19.99 -21.66 -27.44
C THR A 406 21.45 -21.24 -27.64
N ALA A 407 21.73 -20.29 -28.53
CA ALA A 407 23.08 -19.79 -28.76
C ALA A 407 23.69 -19.15 -27.50
N CYS A 408 22.89 -18.41 -26.73
CA CYS A 408 23.33 -17.87 -25.45
C CYS A 408 23.60 -18.98 -24.43
N ALA A 409 22.70 -19.97 -24.32
CA ALA A 409 22.84 -21.10 -23.43
C ALA A 409 24.13 -21.91 -23.70
N ILE A 410 24.49 -22.11 -24.97
CA ILE A 410 25.75 -22.75 -25.36
C ILE A 410 26.94 -21.93 -24.83
N LYS A 411 26.95 -20.61 -25.02
CA LYS A 411 28.02 -19.73 -24.51
C LYS A 411 28.14 -19.78 -22.98
N VAL A 412 27.02 -19.89 -22.24
CA VAL A 412 27.01 -20.05 -20.78
C VAL A 412 27.62 -21.41 -20.37
N LYS A 413 27.22 -22.50 -21.04
CA LYS A 413 27.73 -23.86 -20.77
C LYS A 413 29.23 -23.97 -21.07
N GLU A 414 29.67 -23.39 -22.19
CA GLU A 414 31.08 -23.38 -22.61
C GLU A 414 31.93 -22.34 -21.87
N LYS A 415 31.35 -21.57 -20.94
CA LYS A 415 32.01 -20.51 -20.16
C LYS A 415 32.71 -19.46 -21.04
N LYS A 416 32.15 -19.18 -22.21
CA LYS A 416 32.65 -18.20 -23.19
C LYS A 416 32.18 -16.77 -22.92
N ILE A 417 31.25 -16.56 -21.98
CA ILE A 417 30.77 -15.23 -21.62
C ILE A 417 31.80 -14.52 -20.73
N PRO A 418 32.22 -13.28 -21.06
CA PRO A 418 33.14 -12.52 -20.22
C PRO A 418 32.63 -12.35 -18.79
N ILE A 419 33.53 -12.44 -17.80
CA ILE A 419 33.19 -12.33 -16.37
C ILE A 419 32.49 -10.99 -16.06
N SER A 420 32.90 -9.91 -16.72
CA SER A 420 32.27 -8.59 -16.60
C SER A 420 30.79 -8.61 -17.02
N GLU A 421 30.41 -9.42 -18.01
CA GLU A 421 29.03 -9.55 -18.46
C GLU A 421 28.18 -10.47 -17.57
N LEU A 422 28.83 -11.33 -16.77
CA LEU A 422 28.20 -12.19 -15.77
C LEU A 422 27.93 -11.46 -14.44
N ALA A 423 28.38 -10.21 -14.30
CA ALA A 423 28.39 -9.47 -13.05
C ALA A 423 26.98 -9.07 -12.58
N PHE A 424 26.69 -9.38 -11.33
CA PHE A 424 25.60 -8.79 -10.55
C PHE A 424 26.11 -7.54 -9.83
N ASN A 425 25.45 -6.40 -10.04
CA ASN A 425 25.83 -5.12 -9.44
C ASN A 425 24.83 -4.74 -8.35
N VAL A 426 25.27 -4.71 -7.08
CA VAL A 426 24.41 -4.44 -5.94
C VAL A 426 25.07 -3.45 -4.99
N MET A 427 24.32 -2.42 -4.60
CA MET A 427 24.76 -1.41 -3.64
C MET A 427 24.72 -1.92 -2.21
N ILE A 428 25.77 -1.64 -1.44
CA ILE A 428 25.83 -1.88 0.00
C ILE A 428 25.01 -0.80 0.73
N SER A 429 23.97 -1.23 1.44
CA SER A 429 23.04 -0.32 2.12
C SER A 429 23.37 -0.04 3.59
N LYS A 430 24.23 -0.87 4.20
CA LYS A 430 24.67 -0.84 5.60
C LYS A 430 26.15 -1.23 5.69
N SER A 431 26.81 -0.94 6.81
CA SER A 431 28.19 -1.42 7.01
C SER A 431 28.25 -2.96 7.04
N ILE A 432 29.39 -3.54 6.64
CA ILE A 432 29.55 -4.99 6.52
C ILE A 432 29.41 -5.69 7.90
N SER A 433 29.83 -5.01 8.97
CA SER A 433 29.72 -5.46 10.37
C SER A 433 28.27 -5.58 10.88
N GLU A 434 27.31 -4.87 10.27
CA GLU A 434 25.89 -4.92 10.66
C GLU A 434 25.14 -6.14 10.12
N TYR A 435 25.80 -7.02 9.34
CA TYR A 435 25.22 -8.25 8.81
C TYR A 435 25.64 -9.48 9.63
N ASP A 436 24.88 -9.79 10.70
CA ASP A 436 25.19 -10.81 11.71
C ASP A 436 24.45 -12.16 11.51
N LYS A 437 23.19 -12.13 11.04
CA LYS A 437 22.33 -13.34 10.96
C LYS A 437 22.32 -14.00 9.59
N THR A 438 21.98 -13.24 8.55
CA THR A 438 21.88 -13.74 7.16
C THR A 438 22.73 -12.87 6.28
N ILE A 439 23.86 -13.41 5.79
CA ILE A 439 24.81 -12.65 4.97
C ILE A 439 24.40 -12.76 3.49
N PRO A 440 23.94 -11.66 2.85
CA PRO A 440 23.59 -11.64 1.43
C PRO A 440 24.80 -11.92 0.53
N GLN A 441 24.55 -12.35 -0.72
CA GLN A 441 25.59 -12.67 -1.69
C GLN A 441 26.57 -11.51 -1.95
N HIS A 442 26.06 -10.30 -2.20
CA HIS A 442 26.90 -9.11 -2.40
C HIS A 442 27.77 -8.78 -1.17
N ILE A 443 27.30 -9.07 0.06
CA ILE A 443 28.11 -8.89 1.28
C ILE A 443 29.17 -9.97 1.41
N ARG A 444 28.90 -11.22 1.00
CA ARG A 444 29.93 -12.29 0.96
C ARG A 444 31.05 -11.93 -0.01
N ALA A 445 30.71 -11.36 -1.18
CA ALA A 445 31.71 -10.85 -2.12
C ALA A 445 32.45 -9.63 -1.55
N ALA A 446 31.74 -8.70 -0.91
CA ALA A 446 32.36 -7.53 -0.28
C ALA A 446 33.39 -7.91 0.81
N LYS A 447 33.10 -8.94 1.62
CA LYS A 447 34.06 -9.46 2.63
C LYS A 447 35.36 -10.00 2.00
N LEU A 448 35.30 -10.50 0.77
CA LEU A 448 36.52 -10.89 0.04
C LEU A 448 37.29 -9.66 -0.45
N LEU A 449 36.61 -8.59 -0.83
CA LEU A 449 37.22 -7.31 -1.23
C LEU A 449 37.77 -6.49 -0.05
N GLU A 450 37.27 -6.67 1.18
CA GLU A 450 37.84 -5.99 2.37
C GLU A 450 39.33 -6.30 2.57
N GLN A 451 39.81 -7.43 2.08
CA GLN A 451 41.24 -7.78 2.11
C GLN A 451 42.09 -6.93 1.17
N THR A 452 41.48 -6.31 0.16
CA THR A 452 42.19 -5.58 -0.90
C THR A 452 41.85 -4.08 -0.93
N ARG A 453 40.68 -3.67 -0.43
CA ARG A 453 40.28 -2.25 -0.34
C ARG A 453 39.26 -2.00 0.76
N GLU A 454 39.19 -0.76 1.22
CA GLU A 454 38.12 -0.30 2.14
C GLU A 454 36.77 -0.27 1.41
N ILE A 455 35.72 -0.81 2.04
CA ILE A 455 34.36 -0.84 1.50
C ILE A 455 33.41 -0.03 2.38
N LYS A 456 32.70 0.93 1.78
CA LYS A 456 31.81 1.87 2.48
C LYS A 456 30.35 1.68 2.10
N ARG A 457 29.48 2.20 2.95
CA ARG A 457 28.04 2.29 2.66
C ARG A 457 27.83 3.16 1.42
N GLY A 458 27.07 2.65 0.45
CA GLY A 458 26.84 3.30 -0.84
C GLY A 458 27.66 2.70 -1.98
N ASP A 459 28.69 1.91 -1.69
CA ASP A 459 29.52 1.28 -2.72
C ASP A 459 28.74 0.21 -3.49
N ILE A 460 29.04 0.11 -4.79
CA ILE A 460 28.49 -0.93 -5.66
C ILE A 460 29.46 -2.11 -5.68
N ILE A 461 28.95 -3.29 -5.33
CA ILE A 461 29.70 -4.54 -5.40
C ILE A 461 29.27 -5.29 -6.65
N SER A 462 30.26 -5.52 -7.51
CA SER A 462 30.15 -6.35 -8.70
C SER A 462 30.64 -7.75 -8.37
N TYR A 463 29.75 -8.74 -8.41
CA TYR A 463 30.08 -10.13 -8.08
C TYR A 463 29.50 -11.12 -9.10
N VAL A 464 30.10 -12.29 -9.18
CA VAL A 464 29.66 -13.41 -10.02
C VAL A 464 29.35 -14.64 -9.16
N LYS A 465 28.52 -15.54 -9.68
CA LYS A 465 28.17 -16.80 -9.00
C LYS A 465 29.21 -17.87 -9.34
N THR A 466 29.74 -18.51 -8.30
CA THR A 466 30.79 -19.53 -8.43
C THR A 466 30.34 -20.86 -7.83
N ILE A 467 30.95 -21.94 -8.30
CA ILE A 467 30.65 -23.31 -7.84
C ILE A 467 31.12 -23.50 -6.39
N ASN A 468 32.30 -23.00 -6.08
CA ASN A 468 32.94 -23.16 -4.76
C ASN A 468 32.35 -22.20 -3.71
N LYS A 469 32.35 -22.62 -2.44
CA LYS A 469 32.03 -21.75 -1.29
C LYS A 469 32.97 -20.53 -1.30
N PRO A 470 32.47 -19.30 -1.07
CA PRO A 470 31.17 -18.93 -0.49
C PRO A 470 29.98 -18.87 -1.48
N GLY A 471 30.16 -19.38 -2.70
CA GLY A 471 29.15 -19.46 -3.77
C GLY A 471 29.10 -18.22 -4.67
N VAL A 472 29.93 -17.22 -4.37
CA VAL A 472 30.09 -15.97 -5.11
C VAL A 472 31.51 -15.45 -4.95
N LYS A 473 31.99 -14.70 -5.95
CA LYS A 473 33.25 -13.95 -5.88
C LYS A 473 33.10 -12.56 -6.49
N PRO A 474 33.89 -11.57 -6.04
CA PRO A 474 34.05 -10.31 -6.76
C PRO A 474 34.50 -10.57 -8.20
N VAL A 475 34.03 -9.74 -9.14
CA VAL A 475 34.44 -9.82 -10.56
C VAL A 475 35.97 -9.79 -10.69
N GLU A 476 36.63 -8.95 -9.89
CA GLU A 476 38.10 -8.76 -9.86
C GLU A 476 38.87 -10.01 -9.42
N MET A 477 38.21 -10.97 -8.77
CA MET A 477 38.85 -12.16 -8.17
C MET A 477 38.36 -13.49 -8.78
N ALA A 478 37.42 -13.42 -9.72
CA ALA A 478 36.82 -14.60 -10.33
C ALA A 478 37.63 -15.09 -11.52
N ARG A 479 37.64 -16.40 -11.72
CA ARG A 479 38.18 -17.02 -12.94
C ARG A 479 37.06 -17.73 -13.73
N PRO A 480 37.18 -17.85 -15.07
CA PRO A 480 36.13 -18.44 -15.90
C PRO A 480 35.78 -19.89 -15.49
N ASP A 481 36.78 -20.69 -15.10
CA ASP A 481 36.62 -22.08 -14.69
C ASP A 481 35.77 -22.23 -13.40
N GLU A 482 35.68 -21.20 -12.57
CA GLU A 482 34.96 -21.22 -11.30
C GLU A 482 33.47 -20.85 -11.44
N ILE A 483 33.05 -20.35 -12.61
CA ILE A 483 31.70 -19.87 -12.86
C ILE A 483 30.68 -21.02 -12.79
N ASP A 484 29.59 -20.76 -12.07
CA ASP A 484 28.47 -21.69 -11.91
C ASP A 484 27.46 -21.51 -13.05
N SER A 485 27.73 -22.15 -14.20
CA SER A 485 26.87 -22.08 -15.38
C SER A 485 25.42 -22.49 -15.08
N ALA A 486 25.18 -23.45 -14.19
CA ALA A 486 23.84 -23.92 -13.83
C ALA A 486 23.01 -22.80 -13.19
N LYS A 487 23.57 -22.07 -12.22
CA LYS A 487 22.87 -20.92 -11.60
C LYS A 487 22.62 -19.76 -12.55
N TYR A 488 23.44 -19.60 -13.59
CA TYR A 488 23.19 -18.61 -14.65
C TYR A 488 22.10 -19.06 -15.62
N MET A 489 22.01 -20.36 -15.92
CA MET A 489 20.92 -20.94 -16.70
C MET A 489 19.57 -20.77 -16.00
N GLU A 490 19.47 -21.13 -14.71
CA GLU A 490 18.25 -20.95 -13.90
C GLU A 490 17.82 -19.48 -13.85
N PHE A 491 18.79 -18.57 -13.70
CA PHE A 491 18.50 -17.14 -13.64
C PHE A 491 18.07 -16.58 -15.01
N MET A 492 18.66 -17.07 -16.10
CA MET A 492 18.25 -16.74 -17.45
C MET A 492 16.83 -17.23 -17.74
N GLU A 493 16.53 -18.48 -17.43
CA GLU A 493 15.18 -19.06 -17.53
C GLU A 493 14.16 -18.21 -16.78
N SER A 494 14.39 -17.94 -15.50
CA SER A 494 13.48 -17.12 -14.68
C SER A 494 13.30 -15.69 -15.22
N THR A 495 14.33 -15.14 -15.86
CA THR A 495 14.26 -13.79 -16.44
C THR A 495 13.49 -13.77 -17.76
N LEU A 496 13.67 -14.80 -18.59
CA LEU A 496 13.06 -14.91 -19.92
C LEU A 496 11.68 -15.56 -19.90
N ASP A 497 11.31 -16.26 -18.81
CA ASP A 497 10.03 -16.94 -18.62
C ASP A 497 8.83 -16.06 -18.98
N GLN A 498 8.90 -14.77 -18.69
CA GLN A 498 7.82 -13.83 -19.00
C GLN A 498 7.54 -13.68 -20.50
N ILE A 499 8.60 -13.79 -21.31
CA ILE A 499 8.51 -13.78 -22.77
C ILE A 499 8.18 -15.19 -23.25
N THR A 500 8.92 -16.19 -22.82
CA THR A 500 8.80 -17.56 -23.35
C THR A 500 7.47 -18.20 -22.97
N SER A 501 7.03 -18.12 -21.72
CA SER A 501 5.72 -18.67 -21.29
C SER A 501 4.54 -18.01 -21.97
N SER A 502 4.63 -16.72 -22.31
CA SER A 502 3.57 -16.04 -23.07
C SER A 502 3.43 -16.64 -24.48
N MET A 503 4.54 -17.11 -25.07
CA MET A 503 4.57 -17.62 -26.45
C MET A 503 4.51 -19.15 -26.54
N ASP A 504 4.19 -19.82 -25.43
CA ASP A 504 4.18 -21.29 -25.30
C ASP A 504 5.54 -21.93 -25.68
N LEU A 505 6.60 -21.26 -25.27
CA LEU A 505 7.98 -21.65 -25.53
C LEU A 505 8.58 -22.26 -24.26
N ASP A 506 8.95 -23.54 -24.33
CA ASP A 506 9.60 -24.24 -23.23
C ASP A 506 11.12 -24.03 -23.26
N PHE A 507 11.64 -23.38 -22.23
CA PHE A 507 13.07 -23.08 -22.11
C PHE A 507 13.92 -24.35 -22.03
N ASP A 508 13.45 -25.39 -21.32
CA ASP A 508 14.18 -26.63 -21.16
C ASP A 508 14.35 -27.38 -22.49
N THR A 509 13.28 -27.42 -23.31
CA THR A 509 13.34 -27.94 -24.68
C THR A 509 14.35 -27.19 -25.54
N MET A 510 14.43 -25.86 -25.46
CA MET A 510 15.38 -25.06 -26.26
C MET A 510 16.85 -25.31 -25.91
N VAL A 511 17.13 -25.62 -24.65
CA VAL A 511 18.50 -25.83 -24.16
C VAL A 511 18.92 -27.31 -24.20
N GLY A 512 18.09 -28.16 -24.83
CA GLY A 512 18.37 -29.57 -25.11
C GLY A 512 18.09 -30.51 -23.95
N LYS A 513 17.26 -30.12 -22.97
CA LYS A 513 16.79 -31.03 -21.92
C LYS A 513 15.51 -31.75 -22.38
N PRO A 514 15.30 -33.02 -21.98
CA PRO A 514 14.04 -33.70 -22.25
C PRO A 514 12.88 -32.94 -21.61
N LYS A 515 11.78 -32.79 -22.35
CA LYS A 515 10.55 -32.14 -21.87
C LYS A 515 10.11 -32.82 -20.57
N GLN A 516 10.15 -32.10 -19.45
CA GLN A 516 9.58 -32.61 -18.20
C GLN A 516 8.07 -32.62 -18.35
N THR A 517 7.51 -33.81 -18.58
CA THR A 517 6.06 -34.01 -18.57
C THR A 517 5.54 -33.75 -17.16
N GLY A 518 4.68 -32.75 -17.00
CA GLY A 518 3.98 -32.50 -15.74
C GLY A 518 3.09 -33.69 -15.36
N LEU A 519 2.98 -33.97 -14.06
CA LEU A 519 2.10 -35.00 -13.47
C LEU A 519 0.64 -34.87 -13.95
N ASP A 520 0.24 -33.66 -14.29
CA ASP A 520 -1.05 -33.24 -14.82
C ASP A 520 -1.45 -33.90 -16.16
N GLN A 521 -0.49 -34.38 -16.96
CA GLN A 521 -0.81 -35.18 -18.16
C GLN A 521 -1.16 -36.65 -17.88
N PHE A 522 -0.96 -37.13 -16.64
CA PHE A 522 -1.31 -38.51 -16.26
C PHE A 522 -2.71 -38.63 -15.64
N PHE A 523 -3.44 -37.54 -15.43
CA PHE A 523 -4.72 -37.53 -14.69
C PHE A 523 -5.98 -37.31 -15.54
N TRP A 524 -5.89 -37.33 -16.86
CA TRP A 524 -7.07 -37.19 -17.73
C TRP A 524 -7.00 -38.19 -18.90
N SER A 525 -7.70 -39.32 -18.71
CA SER A 525 -8.19 -40.21 -19.76
C SER A 525 -9.71 -40.29 -19.65
#